data_AF-A0A2X1N1I5-F1
#
_entry.id   AF-A0A2X1N1I5-F1
#
_cell.length_a   1.000
_cell.length_b   1.000
_cell.length_c   1.000
_cell.angle_alpha   90.00
_cell.angle_beta   90.00
_cell.angle_gamma   90.00
#
_symmetry.space_group_name_H-M   'P 1'
#
loop_
_entity.id
_entity.type
_entity.pdbx_description
1 polymer ?
#
loop_
_entity_poly.entity_id
_entity_poly.type
_entity_poly.pdbx_seq_one_letter_code
_entity_poly.pdbx_strand_id
1 'polypeptide(L)'
;MIYVNTGEKTKTIKVLDETTGAYQTFQVFDTDSFSQRGAGTGGNENIPGFSGTADFFNATRFVTAENGGTAILNVGSPAIGNFFKNTQLAVADGDGSSVVWNSVNDFYFQPAATMQGGGVTQKIIDSMKYAGTITDWTGKVHHINSLDDLKQYNQYLIKSLEDKTLSYKQYDAEFSKALIVTKHNYNVDMTAGGRIDSTPYKENVGLLAVLQATNNARAILGKTGKLTGVLPAYGNGGGIVATNGGTGVNEGVIDAIGTEMIAYQDSTIVNGGTLYVWDNNNKYALQAEGMVAGSNNSSAINNGVINIRPFKNAFAPEGINTAIVVSNGGMATNNGTINITADASTNDNNGKTRGVNVGAGGSFINSALGNINIGIAEDKTATHSAVGSVAIEVQNGANKVVNEGTILLGTGAQGNYGTGNITTVGSGVQQIGGLGFNGGTLIFGSVMPGDTIASNSIETSAAGTLDIRGKGTIQVTMPDEVINDIPAVDTRKNLLEQDDAQTLVTLVNAAGTVTGTGGQLQLVDENGQAISHSQTFDVTQGGEVVAQGNYDYKLLGSSDGIKGDGLYIGYGLKSLDLQGTGDKALVLTPRANAQGLQTDLGAQLTGAGDLAIEAAGQVVTLV
;
A
#
# COMPACT_ATOMS: atom_id res chain seq x y z
N MET A 1 -7.99 8.92 -52.82
CA MET A 1 -6.53 8.71 -52.64
C MET A 1 -6.33 7.27 -52.18
N ILE A 2 -5.30 6.59 -52.66
CA ILE A 2 -5.02 5.18 -52.31
C ILE A 2 -3.72 5.05 -51.52
N TYR A 3 -3.61 3.99 -50.75
CA TYR A 3 -2.36 3.53 -50.16
C TYR A 3 -2.06 2.15 -50.75
N VAL A 4 -0.86 1.96 -51.28
CA VAL A 4 -0.39 0.67 -51.80
C VAL A 4 0.71 0.17 -50.89
N ASN A 5 0.48 -0.97 -50.23
CA ASN A 5 1.53 -1.63 -49.48
C ASN A 5 2.24 -2.62 -50.39
N THR A 6 3.51 -2.39 -50.68
CA THR A 6 4.37 -3.30 -51.46
C THR A 6 5.17 -4.27 -50.61
N GLY A 7 5.07 -4.17 -49.27
CA GLY A 7 5.90 -4.94 -48.35
C GLY A 7 7.39 -4.63 -48.46
N GLU A 8 8.21 -5.50 -47.88
CA GLU A 8 9.67 -5.49 -48.02
C GLU A 8 10.10 -6.46 -49.13
N LYS A 9 11.37 -6.39 -49.56
CA LYS A 9 11.94 -7.33 -50.52
C LYS A 9 12.26 -8.66 -49.83
N THR A 10 11.27 -9.53 -49.77
CA THR A 10 11.36 -10.83 -49.08
C THR A 10 11.48 -12.01 -50.05
N LYS A 11 11.20 -11.81 -51.34
CA LYS A 11 11.27 -12.87 -52.35
C LYS A 11 12.69 -13.03 -52.85
N THR A 12 13.24 -14.23 -52.70
CA THR A 12 14.57 -14.57 -53.17
C THR A 12 14.53 -15.12 -54.60
N ILE A 13 15.33 -14.55 -55.50
CA ILE A 13 15.58 -15.11 -56.85
C ILE A 13 17.05 -15.47 -57.02
N LYS A 14 17.34 -16.47 -57.86
CA LYS A 14 18.70 -16.91 -58.18
C LYS A 14 18.93 -16.77 -59.68
N VAL A 15 19.96 -16.03 -60.07
CA VAL A 15 20.33 -15.79 -61.47
C VAL A 15 21.70 -16.42 -61.73
N LEU A 16 21.79 -17.30 -62.71
CA LEU A 16 23.04 -17.99 -63.06
C LEU A 16 23.99 -17.03 -63.79
N ASP A 17 25.17 -16.79 -63.27
CA ASP A 17 26.25 -16.11 -63.99
C ASP A 17 26.90 -17.10 -64.97
N GLU A 18 26.73 -16.88 -66.27
CA GLU A 18 27.25 -17.77 -67.32
C GLU A 18 28.76 -17.64 -67.52
N THR A 19 29.37 -16.56 -67.01
CA THR A 19 30.82 -16.35 -67.09
C THR A 19 31.55 -17.11 -65.99
N THR A 20 30.94 -17.21 -64.80
CA THR A 20 31.55 -17.85 -63.62
C THR A 20 30.93 -19.21 -63.26
N GLY A 21 29.77 -19.55 -63.83
CA GLY A 21 28.98 -20.75 -63.50
C GLY A 21 28.30 -20.70 -62.13
N ALA A 22 28.41 -19.59 -61.40
CA ALA A 22 27.87 -19.42 -60.06
C ALA A 22 26.50 -18.74 -60.06
N TYR A 23 25.64 -19.05 -59.09
CA TYR A 23 24.37 -18.34 -58.92
C TYR A 23 24.56 -17.08 -58.06
N GLN A 24 24.10 -15.94 -58.57
CA GLN A 24 23.91 -14.72 -57.80
C GLN A 24 22.50 -14.70 -57.21
N THR A 25 22.38 -14.28 -55.95
CA THR A 25 21.10 -14.24 -55.23
C THR A 25 20.66 -12.80 -55.03
N PHE A 26 19.42 -12.48 -55.39
CA PHE A 26 18.82 -11.16 -55.21
C PHE A 26 17.54 -11.25 -54.40
N GLN A 27 17.28 -10.22 -53.59
CA GLN A 27 16.00 -10.03 -52.89
C GLN A 27 15.14 -9.05 -53.68
N VAL A 28 13.96 -9.46 -54.09
CA VAL A 28 13.00 -8.65 -54.86
C VAL A 28 11.69 -8.52 -54.10
N PHE A 29 10.84 -7.57 -54.50
CA PHE A 29 9.53 -7.41 -53.90
C PHE A 29 8.66 -8.65 -54.18
N ASP A 30 8.03 -9.17 -53.13
CA ASP A 30 7.07 -10.25 -53.27
C ASP A 30 5.73 -9.71 -53.76
N THR A 31 5.42 -9.98 -55.03
CA THR A 31 4.19 -9.55 -55.70
C THR A 31 2.92 -9.97 -54.94
N ASP A 32 2.95 -11.11 -54.23
CA ASP A 32 1.78 -11.61 -53.51
C ASP A 32 1.51 -10.83 -52.22
N SER A 33 2.51 -10.10 -51.71
CA SER A 33 2.37 -9.20 -50.56
C SER A 33 1.69 -7.87 -50.90
N PHE A 34 1.51 -7.56 -52.20
CA PHE A 34 1.00 -6.27 -52.61
C PHE A 34 -0.49 -6.14 -52.29
N SER A 35 -0.86 -5.07 -51.60
CA SER A 35 -2.24 -4.75 -51.25
C SER A 35 -2.56 -3.27 -51.44
N GLN A 36 -3.85 -2.98 -51.66
CA GLN A 36 -4.36 -1.62 -51.82
C GLN A 36 -5.48 -1.37 -50.80
N ARG A 37 -5.48 -0.18 -50.22
CA ARG A 37 -6.61 0.36 -49.44
C ARG A 37 -6.83 1.84 -49.75
N GLY A 38 -7.91 2.42 -49.23
CA GLY A 38 -8.07 3.88 -49.20
C GLY A 38 -6.96 4.51 -48.34
N ALA A 39 -6.37 5.62 -48.80
CA ALA A 39 -5.40 6.35 -47.97
C ALA A 39 -6.09 6.92 -46.73
N GLY A 40 -5.42 6.90 -45.58
CA GLY A 40 -5.96 7.42 -44.31
C GLY A 40 -6.87 6.46 -43.54
N THR A 41 -7.01 5.20 -43.96
CA THR A 41 -7.85 4.20 -43.26
C THR A 41 -7.06 3.28 -42.32
N GLY A 42 -5.73 3.33 -42.32
CA GLY A 42 -4.90 2.61 -41.36
C GLY A 42 -4.79 3.34 -40.02
N GLY A 43 -4.72 2.61 -38.91
CA GLY A 43 -4.58 3.21 -37.58
C GLY A 43 -3.33 4.08 -37.40
N ASN A 44 -2.27 3.79 -38.16
CA ASN A 44 -1.04 4.60 -38.20
C ASN A 44 -1.17 5.90 -39.02
N GLU A 45 -2.26 6.07 -39.77
CA GLU A 45 -2.58 7.25 -40.58
C GLU A 45 -3.60 8.18 -39.87
N ASN A 46 -4.02 7.84 -38.65
CA ASN A 46 -4.86 8.72 -37.83
C ASN A 46 -4.08 9.97 -37.38
N ILE A 47 -4.73 11.12 -37.49
CA ILE A 47 -4.24 12.40 -36.99
C ILE A 47 -4.86 12.65 -35.60
N PRO A 48 -4.07 12.74 -34.52
CA PRO A 48 -4.57 13.07 -33.19
C PRO A 48 -5.40 14.37 -33.21
N GLY A 49 -6.50 14.42 -32.46
CA GLY A 49 -7.45 15.54 -32.46
C GLY A 49 -8.51 15.52 -33.59
N PHE A 50 -8.38 14.62 -34.57
CA PHE A 50 -9.41 14.38 -35.60
C PHE A 50 -10.01 12.96 -35.51
N SER A 51 -9.80 12.28 -34.38
CA SER A 51 -10.41 10.98 -34.10
C SER A 51 -11.92 11.14 -33.83
N GLY A 52 -12.73 10.14 -34.18
CA GLY A 52 -14.16 10.13 -33.87
C GLY A 52 -14.48 9.90 -32.38
N THR A 53 -13.48 9.63 -31.54
CA THR A 53 -13.60 9.43 -30.09
C THR A 53 -13.07 10.65 -29.33
N ALA A 54 -13.79 11.08 -28.29
CA ALA A 54 -13.39 12.23 -27.48
C ALA A 54 -12.10 11.94 -26.69
N ASP A 55 -11.12 12.85 -26.76
CA ASP A 55 -9.84 12.74 -26.04
C ASP A 55 -10.04 12.79 -24.51
N PHE A 56 -10.99 13.61 -24.06
CA PHE A 56 -11.44 13.70 -22.68
C PHE A 56 -12.80 14.43 -22.62
N PHE A 57 -13.46 14.39 -21.48
CA PHE A 57 -14.65 15.18 -21.19
C PHE A 57 -14.33 16.33 -20.24
N ASN A 58 -14.81 17.55 -20.54
CA ASN A 58 -14.69 18.71 -19.67
C ASN A 58 -16.06 19.13 -19.13
N ALA A 59 -16.13 19.58 -17.88
CA ALA A 59 -17.33 20.17 -17.27
C ALA A 59 -18.60 19.33 -17.48
N THR A 60 -18.47 17.99 -17.47
CA THR A 60 -19.56 17.08 -17.84
C THR A 60 -20.35 16.64 -16.60
N ARG A 61 -21.68 16.55 -16.75
CA ARG A 61 -22.61 16.09 -15.72
C ARG A 61 -23.73 15.27 -16.34
N PHE A 62 -24.26 14.28 -15.62
CA PHE A 62 -25.55 13.64 -15.92
C PHE A 62 -26.71 14.46 -15.35
N VAL A 63 -26.55 14.97 -14.12
CA VAL A 63 -27.60 15.71 -13.43
C VAL A 63 -27.04 16.66 -12.38
N THR A 64 -27.75 17.76 -12.18
CA THR A 64 -27.59 18.66 -11.04
C THR A 64 -28.95 18.83 -10.37
N ALA A 65 -29.04 18.49 -9.08
CA ALA A 65 -30.21 18.70 -8.25
C ALA A 65 -30.01 19.98 -7.44
N GLU A 66 -30.91 20.94 -7.61
CA GLU A 66 -30.86 22.26 -6.98
C GLU A 66 -32.23 22.61 -6.38
N ASN A 67 -32.28 23.70 -5.61
CA ASN A 67 -33.51 24.26 -5.06
C ASN A 67 -34.36 23.26 -4.25
N GLY A 68 -33.71 22.41 -3.45
CA GLY A 68 -34.38 21.37 -2.66
C GLY A 68 -34.79 20.12 -3.47
N GLY A 69 -34.37 20.03 -4.73
CA GLY A 69 -34.68 18.91 -5.61
C GLY A 69 -33.94 17.63 -5.25
N THR A 70 -34.51 16.47 -5.61
CA THR A 70 -33.86 15.17 -5.45
C THR A 70 -33.78 14.44 -6.78
N ALA A 71 -32.58 14.01 -7.17
CA ALA A 71 -32.37 13.16 -8.34
C ALA A 71 -31.96 11.74 -7.92
N ILE A 72 -32.63 10.73 -8.46
CA ILE A 72 -32.34 9.32 -8.21
C ILE A 72 -31.82 8.70 -9.52
N LEU A 73 -30.59 8.18 -9.49
CA LEU A 73 -29.89 7.67 -10.66
C LEU A 73 -29.85 6.14 -10.64
N ASN A 74 -30.26 5.55 -11.77
CA ASN A 74 -30.06 4.15 -12.11
C ASN A 74 -29.41 4.09 -13.49
N VAL A 75 -28.08 4.08 -13.53
CA VAL A 75 -27.32 4.17 -14.78
C VAL A 75 -27.18 2.78 -15.38
N GLY A 76 -27.77 2.57 -16.57
CA GLY A 76 -27.79 1.27 -17.24
C GLY A 76 -26.46 0.84 -17.87
N SER A 77 -25.49 1.73 -18.01
CA SER A 77 -24.17 1.38 -18.56
C SER A 77 -23.33 0.66 -17.49
N PRO A 78 -22.82 -0.57 -17.74
CA PRO A 78 -22.00 -1.27 -16.77
C PRO A 78 -20.62 -0.62 -16.57
N ALA A 79 -20.12 0.11 -17.57
CA ALA A 79 -18.83 0.79 -17.53
C ALA A 79 -18.97 2.27 -17.89
N ILE A 80 -18.29 3.13 -17.14
CA ILE A 80 -18.27 4.59 -17.32
C ILE A 80 -16.83 5.06 -17.19
N GLY A 81 -16.19 5.46 -18.28
CA GLY A 81 -14.81 5.91 -18.16
C GLY A 81 -14.20 6.53 -19.41
N ASN A 82 -13.27 7.43 -19.17
CA ASN A 82 -12.39 8.13 -20.10
C ASN A 82 -11.42 9.00 -19.25
N PHE A 83 -10.78 9.99 -19.87
CA PHE A 83 -10.13 11.10 -19.19
C PHE A 83 -11.09 12.27 -18.99
N PHE A 84 -10.92 13.01 -17.89
CA PHE A 84 -11.84 14.07 -17.47
C PHE A 84 -11.14 15.33 -16.94
N LYS A 85 -11.83 16.47 -17.06
CA LYS A 85 -11.56 17.72 -16.36
C LYS A 85 -12.85 18.34 -15.84
N ASN A 86 -12.81 18.98 -14.68
CA ASN A 86 -13.90 19.72 -14.04
C ASN A 86 -15.24 18.97 -14.03
N THR A 87 -15.23 17.64 -13.93
CA THR A 87 -16.40 16.79 -14.19
C THR A 87 -16.93 16.20 -12.89
N GLN A 88 -18.21 16.43 -12.62
CA GLN A 88 -18.93 15.81 -11.50
C GLN A 88 -20.22 15.19 -12.03
N LEU A 89 -20.32 13.87 -12.06
CA LEU A 89 -21.38 13.19 -12.83
C LEU A 89 -22.77 13.44 -12.24
N ALA A 90 -22.92 13.35 -10.92
CA ALA A 90 -24.15 13.70 -10.22
C ALA A 90 -23.86 14.74 -9.13
N VAL A 91 -24.53 15.90 -9.20
CA VAL A 91 -24.30 17.01 -8.27
C VAL A 91 -25.57 17.35 -7.51
N ALA A 92 -25.47 17.50 -6.20
CA ALA A 92 -26.46 18.19 -5.38
C ALA A 92 -25.89 19.52 -4.91
N ASP A 93 -26.63 20.61 -5.13
CA ASP A 93 -26.23 21.97 -4.79
C ASP A 93 -27.37 22.70 -4.05
N GLY A 94 -27.07 23.23 -2.87
CA GLY A 94 -27.98 23.99 -2.04
C GLY A 94 -28.75 23.17 -1.00
N ASP A 95 -29.16 23.84 0.07
CA ASP A 95 -29.93 23.29 1.18
C ASP A 95 -31.14 22.47 0.70
N GLY A 96 -31.27 21.25 1.23
CA GLY A 96 -32.35 20.33 0.91
C GLY A 96 -32.20 19.59 -0.43
N SER A 97 -31.25 19.96 -1.28
CA SER A 97 -31.00 19.26 -2.54
C SER A 97 -30.30 17.91 -2.28
N SER A 98 -30.63 16.89 -3.10
CA SER A 98 -29.93 15.61 -3.02
C SER A 98 -29.78 14.85 -4.33
N VAL A 99 -28.72 14.06 -4.41
CA VAL A 99 -28.52 13.04 -5.45
C VAL A 99 -28.33 11.67 -4.82
N VAL A 100 -28.96 10.65 -5.40
CA VAL A 100 -28.89 9.27 -4.93
C VAL A 100 -28.51 8.35 -6.09
N TRP A 101 -27.40 7.64 -5.98
CA TRP A 101 -26.94 6.67 -6.98
C TRP A 101 -27.24 5.24 -6.54
N ASN A 102 -28.02 4.48 -7.33
CA ASN A 102 -28.54 3.16 -6.96
C ASN A 102 -28.12 2.03 -7.92
N SER A 103 -27.24 2.30 -8.88
CA SER A 103 -26.73 1.30 -9.83
C SER A 103 -25.30 0.83 -9.52
N VAL A 104 -24.95 -0.33 -10.06
CA VAL A 104 -23.60 -0.90 -10.02
C VAL A 104 -22.87 -0.49 -11.30
N ASN A 105 -21.74 0.21 -11.17
CA ASN A 105 -21.00 0.73 -12.31
C ASN A 105 -19.48 0.62 -12.07
N ASP A 106 -18.77 0.19 -13.11
CA ASP A 106 -17.31 0.14 -13.16
C ASP A 106 -16.75 1.41 -13.81
N PHE A 107 -15.73 2.00 -13.19
CA PHE A 107 -15.20 3.30 -13.59
C PHE A 107 -13.77 3.22 -14.13
N TYR A 108 -13.50 4.05 -15.13
CA TYR A 108 -12.15 4.53 -15.42
C TYR A 108 -12.22 6.06 -15.45
N PHE A 109 -12.10 6.68 -14.29
CA PHE A 109 -12.39 8.10 -14.08
C PHE A 109 -11.10 8.83 -13.71
N GLN A 110 -10.29 9.16 -14.73
CA GLN A 110 -8.92 9.65 -14.56
C GLN A 110 -8.73 11.09 -15.05
N PRO A 111 -7.79 11.85 -14.46
CA PRO A 111 -7.47 13.20 -14.90
C PRO A 111 -6.92 13.22 -16.32
N ALA A 112 -7.45 14.11 -17.17
CA ALA A 112 -6.85 14.38 -18.47
C ALA A 112 -5.60 15.26 -18.32
N ALA A 113 -4.56 14.98 -19.12
CA ALA A 113 -3.33 15.76 -19.08
C ALA A 113 -3.56 17.25 -19.43
N THR A 114 -2.78 18.14 -18.81
CA THR A 114 -2.75 19.55 -19.16
C THR A 114 -1.68 19.77 -20.23
N MET A 115 -2.07 20.28 -21.40
CA MET A 115 -1.14 20.55 -22.50
C MET A 115 -0.46 21.91 -22.28
N GLN A 116 0.83 21.90 -21.95
CA GLN A 116 1.68 23.10 -21.96
C GLN A 116 2.08 23.41 -23.42
N GLY A 117 2.12 24.69 -23.79
CA GLY A 117 2.15 25.18 -25.18
C GLY A 117 3.18 24.49 -26.10
N GLY A 118 2.81 24.34 -27.38
CA GLY A 118 3.63 23.66 -28.39
C GLY A 118 3.19 22.22 -28.69
N GLY A 119 1.94 21.85 -28.38
CA GLY A 119 1.32 20.56 -28.71
C GLY A 119 1.09 20.35 -30.21
N VAL A 120 2.05 20.71 -31.05
CA VAL A 120 2.06 20.48 -32.49
C VAL A 120 2.43 19.02 -32.71
N THR A 121 1.43 18.17 -32.94
CA THR A 121 1.73 16.84 -33.45
C THR A 121 2.02 16.96 -34.93
N GLN A 122 3.25 16.61 -35.32
CA GLN A 122 3.59 16.45 -36.73
C GLN A 122 3.22 15.04 -37.17
N LYS A 123 2.39 14.95 -38.21
CA LYS A 123 2.03 13.68 -38.84
C LYS A 123 2.28 13.75 -40.33
N ILE A 124 3.05 12.79 -40.82
CA ILE A 124 3.25 12.59 -42.26
C ILE A 124 2.33 11.45 -42.69
N ILE A 125 1.46 11.72 -43.65
CA ILE A 125 0.62 10.70 -44.29
C ILE A 125 1.00 10.66 -45.76
N ASP A 126 1.35 9.47 -46.23
CA ASP A 126 1.67 9.26 -47.63
C ASP A 126 0.41 8.84 -48.38
N SER A 127 0.11 9.54 -49.47
CA SER A 127 -0.87 9.07 -50.46
C SER A 127 -0.14 8.61 -51.71
N MET A 128 -0.61 7.52 -52.30
CA MET A 128 -0.03 6.98 -53.52
C MET A 128 -0.98 7.16 -54.70
N LYS A 129 -0.39 7.20 -55.89
CA LYS A 129 -1.08 7.02 -57.17
C LYS A 129 -0.26 6.09 -58.04
N TYR A 130 -0.93 5.25 -58.82
CA TYR A 130 -0.24 4.56 -59.90
C TYR A 130 0.26 5.57 -60.93
N ALA A 131 1.43 5.33 -61.49
CA ALA A 131 2.10 6.28 -62.37
C ALA A 131 1.38 6.51 -63.72
N GLY A 132 0.39 5.69 -64.04
CA GLY A 132 -0.28 5.73 -65.33
C GLY A 132 0.65 5.17 -66.40
N THR A 133 1.08 6.01 -67.34
CA THR A 133 1.97 5.58 -68.41
C THR A 133 3.43 5.85 -68.04
N ILE A 134 4.25 4.80 -68.08
CA ILE A 134 5.71 4.90 -67.89
C ILE A 134 6.45 4.26 -69.07
N THR A 135 7.69 4.69 -69.27
CA THR A 135 8.61 4.10 -70.24
C THR A 135 9.80 3.49 -69.50
N ASP A 136 10.09 2.23 -69.82
CA ASP A 136 11.19 1.49 -69.22
C ASP A 136 12.55 1.81 -69.88
N TRP A 137 13.63 1.19 -69.37
CA TRP A 137 15.00 1.39 -69.84
C TRP A 137 15.25 0.96 -71.30
N THR A 138 14.34 0.18 -71.90
CA THR A 138 14.41 -0.28 -73.29
C THR A 138 13.57 0.59 -74.24
N GLY A 139 12.84 1.57 -73.71
CA GLY A 139 11.90 2.38 -74.47
C GLY A 139 10.50 1.76 -74.60
N LYS A 140 10.22 0.64 -73.93
CA LYS A 140 8.89 0.02 -73.94
C LYS A 140 7.96 0.73 -72.96
N VAL A 141 6.73 0.96 -73.41
CA VAL A 141 5.69 1.64 -72.65
C VAL A 141 4.90 0.63 -71.81
N HIS A 142 4.65 0.98 -70.54
CA HIS A 142 3.82 0.21 -69.60
C HIS A 142 2.72 1.11 -69.04
N HIS A 143 1.56 0.51 -68.78
CA HIS A 143 0.40 1.18 -68.17
C HIS A 143 0.15 0.59 -66.79
N ILE A 144 0.36 1.40 -65.76
CA ILE A 144 0.20 1.03 -64.37
C ILE A 144 -0.92 1.90 -63.82
N ASN A 145 -2.15 1.37 -63.81
CA ASN A 145 -3.35 2.08 -63.36
C ASN A 145 -4.06 1.36 -62.20
N SER A 146 -3.63 0.15 -61.87
CA SER A 146 -4.24 -0.72 -60.87
C SER A 146 -3.22 -1.55 -60.11
N LEU A 147 -3.67 -2.21 -59.03
CA LEU A 147 -2.86 -3.15 -58.26
C LEU A 147 -2.37 -4.30 -59.14
N ASP A 148 -3.23 -4.80 -60.03
CA ASP A 148 -2.89 -5.90 -60.94
C ASP A 148 -1.84 -5.48 -61.96
N ASP A 149 -1.92 -4.26 -62.50
CA ASP A 149 -0.89 -3.75 -63.41
C ASP A 149 0.47 -3.61 -62.71
N LEU A 150 0.48 -3.14 -61.46
CA LEU A 150 1.71 -3.07 -60.64
C LEU A 150 2.30 -4.46 -60.40
N LYS A 151 1.45 -5.45 -60.10
CA LYS A 151 1.87 -6.83 -59.90
C LYS A 151 2.50 -7.41 -61.18
N GLN A 152 1.86 -7.19 -62.33
CA GLN A 152 2.36 -7.60 -63.64
C GLN A 152 3.69 -6.90 -63.98
N TYR A 153 3.80 -5.61 -63.70
CA TYR A 153 5.03 -4.85 -63.93
C TYR A 153 6.18 -5.36 -63.06
N ASN A 154 5.95 -5.64 -61.76
CA ASN A 154 6.98 -6.22 -60.90
C ASN A 154 7.43 -7.61 -61.40
N GLN A 155 6.49 -8.46 -61.84
CA GLN A 155 6.82 -9.76 -62.43
C GLN A 155 7.66 -9.61 -63.71
N TYR A 156 7.35 -8.64 -64.57
CA TYR A 156 8.16 -8.31 -65.74
C TYR A 156 9.58 -7.86 -65.37
N LEU A 157 9.73 -7.03 -64.33
CA LEU A 157 11.04 -6.59 -63.85
C LEU A 157 11.85 -7.75 -63.25
N ILE A 158 11.21 -8.63 -62.48
CA ILE A 158 11.84 -9.85 -61.93
C ILE A 158 12.31 -10.76 -63.08
N LYS A 159 11.46 -10.96 -64.10
CA LYS A 159 11.83 -11.78 -65.26
C LYS A 159 13.00 -11.15 -66.03
N SER A 160 13.02 -9.84 -66.16
CA SER A 160 14.10 -9.11 -66.82
C SER A 160 15.43 -9.18 -66.05
N LEU A 161 15.39 -9.29 -64.71
CA LEU A 161 16.56 -9.61 -63.87
C LEU A 161 17.06 -11.04 -64.12
N GLU A 162 16.16 -12.01 -64.16
CA GLU A 162 16.49 -13.42 -64.45
C GLU A 162 17.12 -13.59 -65.83
N ASP A 163 16.61 -12.85 -66.82
CA ASP A 163 17.08 -12.86 -68.21
C ASP A 163 18.29 -11.93 -68.43
N LYS A 164 18.82 -11.28 -67.37
CA LYS A 164 19.99 -10.38 -67.39
C LYS A 164 19.87 -9.16 -68.31
N THR A 165 18.65 -8.79 -68.68
CA THR A 165 18.37 -7.58 -69.48
C THR A 165 18.21 -6.33 -68.60
N LEU A 166 18.11 -6.53 -67.28
CA LEU A 166 18.01 -5.51 -66.24
C LEU A 166 19.01 -5.84 -65.12
N SER A 167 19.79 -4.86 -64.66
CA SER A 167 20.62 -5.03 -63.46
C SER A 167 19.81 -4.83 -62.18
N TYR A 168 20.29 -5.37 -61.05
CA TYR A 168 19.61 -5.21 -59.76
C TYR A 168 19.45 -3.75 -59.32
N LYS A 169 20.43 -2.88 -59.62
CA LYS A 169 20.31 -1.44 -59.37
C LYS A 169 19.22 -0.80 -60.23
N GLN A 170 19.06 -1.25 -61.48
CA GLN A 170 18.00 -0.77 -62.36
C GLN A 170 16.63 -1.31 -61.94
N TYR A 171 16.52 -2.54 -61.43
CA TYR A 171 15.26 -3.06 -60.88
C TYR A 171 14.66 -2.10 -59.84
N ASP A 172 15.47 -1.62 -58.91
CA ASP A 172 15.01 -0.66 -57.89
C ASP A 172 14.56 0.67 -58.51
N ALA A 173 15.33 1.18 -59.48
CA ALA A 173 15.01 2.42 -60.17
C ALA A 173 13.73 2.30 -61.00
N GLU A 174 13.52 1.19 -61.69
CA GLU A 174 12.36 0.93 -62.53
C GLU A 174 11.11 0.66 -61.71
N PHE A 175 11.21 -0.16 -60.66
CA PHE A 175 10.08 -0.39 -59.74
C PHE A 175 9.61 0.92 -59.10
N SER A 176 10.55 1.79 -58.72
CA SER A 176 10.23 3.11 -58.14
C SER A 176 9.47 4.04 -59.09
N LYS A 177 9.46 3.80 -60.40
CA LYS A 177 8.65 4.56 -61.37
C LYS A 177 7.16 4.20 -61.29
N ALA A 178 6.81 3.03 -60.76
CA ALA A 178 5.46 2.50 -60.85
C ALA A 178 4.45 3.19 -59.93
N LEU A 179 4.94 3.80 -58.84
CA LEU A 179 4.13 4.45 -57.82
C LEU A 179 4.62 5.88 -57.58
N ILE A 180 3.71 6.83 -57.67
CA ILE A 180 3.94 8.23 -57.29
C ILE A 180 3.51 8.37 -55.84
N VAL A 181 4.47 8.61 -54.94
CA VAL A 181 4.22 8.86 -53.52
C VAL A 181 4.17 10.37 -53.29
N THR A 182 3.06 10.85 -52.73
CA THR A 182 2.91 12.24 -52.27
C THR A 182 2.88 12.24 -50.75
N LYS A 183 3.82 12.98 -50.13
CA LYS A 183 3.88 13.17 -48.69
C LYS A 183 3.01 14.35 -48.27
N HIS A 184 2.10 14.13 -47.33
CA HIS A 184 1.27 15.20 -46.74
C HIS A 184 1.74 15.43 -45.30
N ASN A 185 2.25 16.63 -45.03
CA ASN A 185 2.70 17.03 -43.70
C ASN A 185 1.58 17.79 -42.99
N TYR A 186 1.08 17.21 -41.90
CA TYR A 186 0.08 17.81 -41.03
C TYR A 186 0.74 18.26 -39.73
N ASN A 187 0.65 19.55 -39.44
CA ASN A 187 1.01 20.11 -38.14
C ASN A 187 -0.30 20.40 -37.41
N VAL A 188 -0.65 19.56 -36.43
CA VAL A 188 -1.86 19.76 -35.64
C VAL A 188 -1.50 20.40 -34.32
N ASP A 189 -1.80 21.69 -34.21
CA ASP A 189 -1.73 22.43 -32.95
C ASP A 189 -3.11 22.49 -32.31
N MET A 190 -3.30 21.71 -31.25
CA MET A 190 -4.55 21.69 -30.48
C MET A 190 -4.65 22.85 -29.48
N THR A 191 -3.60 23.66 -29.39
CA THR A 191 -3.41 24.72 -28.38
C THR A 191 -3.34 26.14 -28.97
N ALA A 192 -3.13 26.29 -30.28
CA ALA A 192 -3.00 27.60 -30.93
C ALA A 192 -4.32 28.41 -31.02
N GLY A 193 -5.47 27.80 -30.72
CA GLY A 193 -6.78 28.42 -30.95
C GLY A 193 -7.22 28.37 -32.41
N GLY A 194 -8.51 28.64 -32.67
CA GLY A 194 -9.11 28.52 -34.01
C GLY A 194 -10.61 28.25 -33.92
N ARG A 195 -11.14 27.39 -34.80
CA ARG A 195 -12.53 26.90 -34.71
C ARG A 195 -12.79 26.00 -33.50
N ILE A 196 -11.74 25.42 -32.93
CA ILE A 196 -11.81 24.55 -31.75
C ILE A 196 -11.42 25.39 -30.54
N ASP A 197 -12.24 25.33 -29.49
CA ASP A 197 -11.90 25.93 -28.20
C ASP A 197 -10.74 25.14 -27.57
N SER A 198 -9.58 25.80 -27.47
CA SER A 198 -8.37 25.21 -26.89
C SER A 198 -8.30 25.32 -25.36
N THR A 199 -9.23 26.04 -24.74
CA THR A 199 -9.23 26.31 -23.30
C THR A 199 -9.22 25.03 -22.46
N PRO A 200 -10.09 24.03 -22.74
CA PRO A 200 -10.10 22.77 -21.99
C PRO A 200 -8.77 22.00 -22.01
N TYR A 201 -7.98 22.13 -23.09
CA TYR A 201 -6.68 21.46 -23.21
C TYR A 201 -5.61 22.08 -22.31
N LYS A 202 -5.74 23.38 -22.01
CA LYS A 202 -4.79 24.17 -21.20
C LYS A 202 -5.17 24.29 -19.73
N GLU A 203 -6.45 24.13 -19.41
CA GLU A 203 -6.93 24.19 -18.03
C GLU A 203 -6.38 23.04 -17.19
N ASN A 204 -6.14 23.32 -15.91
CA ASN A 204 -5.90 22.28 -14.91
C ASN A 204 -7.11 21.35 -14.83
N VAL A 205 -6.89 20.14 -14.30
CA VAL A 205 -7.93 19.11 -14.18
C VAL A 205 -9.14 19.60 -13.40
N GLY A 206 -8.94 20.41 -12.36
CA GLY A 206 -9.99 20.81 -11.44
C GLY A 206 -10.60 19.62 -10.70
N LEU A 207 -11.83 19.78 -10.19
CA LEU A 207 -12.47 18.76 -9.35
C LEU A 207 -13.09 17.65 -10.20
N LEU A 208 -12.86 16.39 -9.80
CA LEU A 208 -13.49 15.21 -10.35
C LEU A 208 -14.36 14.52 -9.27
N ALA A 209 -15.60 14.17 -9.61
CA ALA A 209 -16.46 13.41 -8.71
C ALA A 209 -17.42 12.49 -9.45
N VAL A 210 -17.71 11.29 -8.92
CA VAL A 210 -18.88 10.54 -9.37
C VAL A 210 -20.13 11.20 -8.78
N LEU A 211 -20.12 11.42 -7.47
CA LEU A 211 -21.15 12.19 -6.77
C LEU A 211 -20.52 13.38 -6.04
N GLN A 212 -21.16 14.55 -6.13
CA GLN A 212 -20.77 15.75 -5.41
C GLN A 212 -21.94 16.30 -4.59
N ALA A 213 -21.67 16.66 -3.34
CA ALA A 213 -22.51 17.52 -2.52
C ALA A 213 -21.83 18.87 -2.31
N THR A 214 -22.54 19.97 -2.51
CA THR A 214 -22.05 21.31 -2.22
C THR A 214 -23.13 22.20 -1.62
N ASN A 215 -22.72 23.26 -0.90
CA ASN A 215 -23.60 24.26 -0.31
C ASN A 215 -24.71 23.62 0.56
N ASN A 216 -24.30 22.83 1.56
CA ASN A 216 -25.14 22.05 2.48
C ASN A 216 -26.08 20.99 1.84
N ALA A 217 -25.88 20.64 0.57
CA ALA A 217 -26.62 19.57 -0.08
C ALA A 217 -26.15 18.16 0.36
N ARG A 218 -26.82 17.12 -0.17
CA ARG A 218 -26.51 15.71 0.14
C ARG A 218 -26.26 14.85 -1.09
N ALA A 219 -25.17 14.10 -1.10
CA ALA A 219 -24.83 13.13 -2.14
C ALA A 219 -24.74 11.72 -1.54
N ILE A 220 -25.50 10.77 -2.10
CA ILE A 220 -25.70 9.46 -1.48
C ILE A 220 -25.41 8.35 -2.49
N LEU A 221 -24.47 7.47 -2.19
CA LEU A 221 -24.44 6.14 -2.80
C LEU A 221 -25.42 5.26 -2.02
N GLY A 222 -26.56 4.93 -2.62
CA GLY A 222 -27.60 4.16 -1.96
C GLY A 222 -27.20 2.69 -1.78
N LYS A 223 -27.98 1.95 -1.00
CA LYS A 223 -27.70 0.55 -0.61
C LYS A 223 -27.49 -0.41 -1.78
N THR A 224 -28.11 -0.16 -2.93
CA THR A 224 -27.94 -0.96 -4.15
C THR A 224 -26.83 -0.43 -5.07
N GLY A 225 -26.30 0.76 -4.77
CA GLY A 225 -25.22 1.38 -5.51
C GLY A 225 -23.89 0.70 -5.24
N LYS A 226 -23.12 0.48 -6.31
CA LYS A 226 -21.73 0.03 -6.19
C LYS A 226 -20.84 0.76 -7.18
N LEU A 227 -19.76 1.36 -6.71
CA LEU A 227 -18.73 2.00 -7.54
C LEU A 227 -17.48 1.12 -7.55
N THR A 228 -17.03 0.69 -8.73
CA THR A 228 -15.80 -0.13 -8.88
C THR A 228 -14.80 0.48 -9.85
N GLY A 229 -13.61 -0.13 -9.95
CA GLY A 229 -12.61 0.22 -10.94
C GLY A 229 -11.67 1.31 -10.45
N VAL A 230 -11.41 2.32 -11.28
CA VAL A 230 -10.46 3.41 -11.01
C VAL A 230 -11.21 4.72 -10.84
N LEU A 231 -11.28 5.20 -9.60
CA LEU A 231 -11.80 6.52 -9.24
C LEU A 231 -10.70 7.60 -9.33
N PRO A 232 -11.03 8.89 -9.23
CA PRO A 232 -10.04 9.96 -9.26
C PRO A 232 -8.97 9.76 -8.19
N ALA A 233 -7.72 10.03 -8.56
CA ALA A 233 -6.56 9.94 -7.69
C ALA A 233 -5.78 11.27 -7.66
N TYR A 234 -4.74 11.33 -6.82
CA TYR A 234 -3.77 12.44 -6.73
C TYR A 234 -4.37 13.79 -6.29
N GLY A 235 -5.37 13.77 -5.40
CA GLY A 235 -6.00 14.98 -4.87
C GLY A 235 -6.91 15.73 -5.85
N ASN A 236 -7.17 15.16 -7.04
CA ASN A 236 -8.05 15.78 -8.04
C ASN A 236 -9.54 15.46 -7.83
N GLY A 237 -9.93 14.67 -6.83
CA GLY A 237 -11.31 14.25 -6.67
C GLY A 237 -11.53 12.99 -5.84
N GLY A 238 -12.69 12.37 -6.01
CA GLY A 238 -12.99 11.05 -5.45
C GLY A 238 -14.29 10.46 -5.99
N GLY A 239 -14.70 9.30 -5.48
CA GLY A 239 -16.04 8.74 -5.76
C GLY A 239 -17.14 9.67 -5.27
N ILE A 240 -17.13 10.00 -3.97
CA ILE A 240 -18.04 10.94 -3.34
C ILE A 240 -17.24 12.13 -2.82
N VAL A 241 -17.59 13.33 -3.25
CA VAL A 241 -16.94 14.58 -2.84
C VAL A 241 -17.95 15.48 -2.12
N ALA A 242 -17.61 15.98 -0.94
CA ALA A 242 -18.37 16.99 -0.22
C ALA A 242 -17.57 18.30 -0.11
N THR A 243 -18.21 19.43 -0.40
CA THR A 243 -17.60 20.78 -0.40
C THR A 243 -18.57 21.80 0.22
N ASN A 244 -18.07 22.90 0.78
CA ASN A 244 -18.89 24.03 1.24
C ASN A 244 -20.08 23.62 2.13
N GLY A 245 -19.82 22.89 3.22
CA GLY A 245 -20.87 22.39 4.13
C GLY A 245 -21.66 21.17 3.61
N GLY A 246 -21.38 20.67 2.41
CA GLY A 246 -22.06 19.51 1.84
C GLY A 246 -21.86 18.22 2.66
N THR A 247 -22.76 17.25 2.45
CA THR A 247 -22.66 15.92 3.07
C THR A 247 -22.64 14.79 2.04
N GLY A 248 -21.56 14.02 2.01
CA GLY A 248 -21.44 12.79 1.22
C GLY A 248 -21.73 11.55 2.06
N VAL A 249 -22.52 10.59 1.56
CA VAL A 249 -22.90 9.38 2.29
C VAL A 249 -22.70 8.14 1.40
N ASN A 250 -21.99 7.15 1.92
CA ASN A 250 -21.98 5.80 1.36
C ASN A 250 -22.89 4.89 2.19
N GLU A 251 -23.98 4.38 1.62
CA GLU A 251 -24.78 3.26 2.18
C GLU A 251 -24.59 1.95 1.40
N GLY A 252 -23.92 2.01 0.25
CA GLY A 252 -23.69 0.89 -0.65
C GLY A 252 -22.27 0.33 -0.52
N VAL A 253 -21.65 0.04 -1.67
CA VAL A 253 -20.29 -0.49 -1.73
C VAL A 253 -19.41 0.38 -2.63
N ILE A 254 -18.24 0.79 -2.15
CA ILE A 254 -17.16 1.30 -3.00
C ILE A 254 -16.04 0.27 -2.94
N ASP A 255 -15.56 -0.16 -4.11
CA ASP A 255 -14.56 -1.21 -4.26
C ASP A 255 -13.63 -0.84 -5.42
N ALA A 256 -12.73 0.10 -5.13
CA ALA A 256 -12.02 0.84 -6.15
C ALA A 256 -10.59 1.25 -5.76
N ILE A 257 -9.85 1.64 -6.79
CA ILE A 257 -8.59 2.37 -6.70
C ILE A 257 -8.87 3.88 -6.67
N GLY A 258 -7.99 4.66 -6.04
CA GLY A 258 -8.09 6.11 -5.92
C GLY A 258 -8.75 6.54 -4.61
N THR A 259 -9.22 7.78 -4.55
CA THR A 259 -9.90 8.30 -3.36
C THR A 259 -11.39 7.97 -3.45
N GLU A 260 -11.92 7.26 -2.47
CA GLU A 260 -13.32 6.82 -2.48
C GLU A 260 -14.26 7.93 -2.00
N MET A 261 -13.95 8.55 -0.85
CA MET A 261 -14.73 9.64 -0.26
C MET A 261 -13.82 10.78 0.22
N ILE A 262 -14.21 12.03 -0.04
CA ILE A 262 -13.44 13.21 0.39
C ILE A 262 -14.34 14.37 0.84
N ALA A 263 -13.95 15.02 1.94
CA ALA A 263 -14.59 16.21 2.47
C ALA A 263 -13.63 17.41 2.46
N TYR A 264 -14.14 18.55 1.98
CA TYR A 264 -13.48 19.84 2.01
C TYR A 264 -14.35 20.90 2.68
N GLN A 265 -13.77 21.86 3.40
CA GLN A 265 -14.41 23.11 3.82
C GLN A 265 -15.75 22.90 4.54
N ASP A 266 -15.69 22.66 5.85
CA ASP A 266 -16.87 22.49 6.72
C ASP A 266 -17.80 21.31 6.33
N SER A 267 -17.35 20.44 5.41
CA SER A 267 -18.16 19.34 4.88
C SER A 267 -17.98 18.05 5.65
N THR A 268 -18.95 17.14 5.51
CA THR A 268 -18.92 15.83 6.15
C THR A 268 -19.03 14.70 5.13
N ILE A 269 -18.23 13.65 5.30
CA ILE A 269 -18.42 12.37 4.62
C ILE A 269 -18.73 11.26 5.64
N VAL A 270 -19.71 10.43 5.33
CA VAL A 270 -20.18 9.34 6.21
C VAL A 270 -20.16 8.02 5.46
N ASN A 271 -19.37 7.06 5.96
CA ASN A 271 -19.47 5.68 5.50
C ASN A 271 -20.43 4.91 6.42
N GLY A 272 -21.59 4.52 5.90
CA GLY A 272 -22.52 3.58 6.54
C GLY A 272 -22.60 2.21 5.83
N GLY A 273 -21.95 2.07 4.69
CA GLY A 273 -21.86 0.82 3.91
C GLY A 273 -20.47 0.17 4.02
N THR A 274 -19.99 -0.36 2.90
CA THR A 274 -18.67 -1.00 2.83
C THR A 274 -17.75 -0.25 1.86
N LEU A 275 -16.54 0.03 2.32
CA LEU A 275 -15.42 0.52 1.52
C LEU A 275 -14.39 -0.59 1.38
N TYR A 276 -13.89 -0.82 0.17
CA TYR A 276 -12.75 -1.68 -0.10
C TYR A 276 -11.62 -0.86 -0.73
N VAL A 277 -10.77 -0.34 0.15
CA VAL A 277 -9.65 0.53 -0.21
C VAL A 277 -8.59 -0.30 -0.92
N TRP A 278 -8.40 0.04 -2.19
CA TRP A 278 -7.59 -0.68 -3.17
C TRP A 278 -8.29 -1.93 -3.71
N ASP A 279 -8.19 -2.17 -5.01
CA ASP A 279 -8.81 -3.31 -5.67
C ASP A 279 -7.85 -4.50 -5.83
N ASN A 280 -8.39 -5.62 -6.29
CA ASN A 280 -7.64 -6.85 -6.55
C ASN A 280 -7.12 -6.94 -8.01
N ASN A 281 -6.66 -5.84 -8.61
CA ASN A 281 -6.13 -5.86 -9.97
C ASN A 281 -4.60 -5.88 -10.04
N ASN A 282 -4.09 -6.36 -11.18
CA ASN A 282 -2.65 -6.40 -11.49
C ASN A 282 -2.23 -5.28 -12.46
N LYS A 283 -3.13 -4.32 -12.74
CA LYS A 283 -3.02 -3.39 -13.87
C LYS A 283 -2.56 -1.99 -13.47
N TYR A 284 -2.91 -1.52 -12.28
CA TYR A 284 -2.61 -0.15 -11.84
C TYR A 284 -1.73 -0.15 -10.58
N ALA A 285 -0.91 0.89 -10.40
CA ALA A 285 0.05 1.05 -9.30
C ALA A 285 -0.17 2.33 -8.48
N LEU A 286 -1.37 2.91 -8.58
CA LEU A 286 -1.81 4.10 -7.84
C LEU A 286 -1.91 3.80 -6.32
N GLN A 287 -2.13 4.75 -5.43
CA GLN A 287 -2.59 4.44 -4.06
C GLN A 287 -4.11 4.61 -3.96
N ALA A 288 -4.73 3.97 -2.97
CA ALA A 288 -6.13 4.23 -2.60
C ALA A 288 -6.27 4.80 -1.19
N GLU A 289 -7.26 5.67 -1.05
CA GLU A 289 -7.64 6.31 0.20
C GLU A 289 -9.15 6.17 0.38
N GLY A 290 -9.59 5.55 1.48
CA GLY A 290 -11.02 5.33 1.70
C GLY A 290 -11.76 6.64 2.01
N MET A 291 -11.37 7.31 3.09
CA MET A 291 -11.98 8.56 3.52
C MET A 291 -10.92 9.63 3.77
N VAL A 292 -11.10 10.81 3.19
CA VAL A 292 -10.17 11.94 3.37
C VAL A 292 -10.90 13.16 3.93
N ALA A 293 -10.47 13.63 5.11
CA ALA A 293 -10.85 14.93 5.67
C ALA A 293 -9.59 15.80 5.79
N GLY A 294 -9.30 16.54 4.72
CA GLY A 294 -7.99 17.19 4.50
C GLY A 294 -7.99 18.72 4.62
N SER A 295 -9.02 19.31 5.23
CA SER A 295 -9.15 20.77 5.37
C SER A 295 -9.89 21.17 6.65
N ASN A 296 -9.84 22.46 7.00
CA ASN A 296 -10.44 22.97 8.23
C ASN A 296 -11.92 22.56 8.33
N ASN A 297 -12.29 22.03 9.50
CA ASN A 297 -13.64 21.60 9.87
C ASN A 297 -14.24 20.51 8.96
N SER A 298 -13.47 19.91 8.05
CA SER A 298 -13.94 18.73 7.33
C SER A 298 -14.02 17.53 8.27
N SER A 299 -15.03 16.68 8.08
CA SER A 299 -15.31 15.55 8.96
C SER A 299 -15.46 14.25 8.19
N ALA A 300 -14.81 13.18 8.65
CA ALA A 300 -14.99 11.83 8.15
C ALA A 300 -15.52 10.90 9.25
N ILE A 301 -16.68 10.27 9.03
CA ILE A 301 -17.35 9.42 10.02
C ILE A 301 -17.51 8.02 9.44
N ASN A 302 -16.78 7.04 9.99
CA ASN A 302 -16.98 5.65 9.65
C ASN A 302 -17.96 4.99 10.63
N ASN A 303 -19.16 4.66 10.17
CA ASN A 303 -20.16 3.85 10.88
C ASN A 303 -20.28 2.43 10.30
N GLY A 304 -19.70 2.19 9.12
CA GLY A 304 -19.75 0.92 8.40
C GLY A 304 -18.45 0.13 8.48
N VAL A 305 -18.09 -0.51 7.38
CA VAL A 305 -16.87 -1.33 7.27
C VAL A 305 -15.92 -0.69 6.25
N ILE A 306 -14.64 -0.61 6.61
CA ILE A 306 -13.56 -0.27 5.68
C ILE A 306 -12.58 -1.44 5.66
N ASN A 307 -12.43 -2.07 4.51
CA ASN A 307 -11.51 -3.16 4.26
C ASN A 307 -10.34 -2.64 3.42
N ILE A 308 -9.10 -2.79 3.90
CA ILE A 308 -7.92 -2.25 3.21
C ILE A 308 -7.12 -3.40 2.63
N ARG A 309 -6.82 -3.35 1.33
CA ARG A 309 -6.03 -4.37 0.64
C ARG A 309 -4.60 -3.87 0.38
N PRO A 310 -3.57 -4.72 0.52
CA PRO A 310 -2.20 -4.38 0.16
C PRO A 310 -2.03 -4.41 -1.36
N PHE A 311 -0.93 -3.84 -1.83
CA PHE A 311 -0.50 -3.99 -3.22
C PHE A 311 -0.13 -5.44 -3.54
N LYS A 312 -0.64 -5.97 -4.67
CA LYS A 312 -0.35 -7.32 -5.17
C LYS A 312 0.79 -7.39 -6.20
N ASN A 313 1.14 -6.27 -6.82
CA ASN A 313 2.08 -6.20 -7.94
C ASN A 313 3.53 -5.93 -7.48
N ALA A 314 4.51 -6.41 -8.26
CA ALA A 314 5.96 -6.28 -7.99
C ALA A 314 6.56 -4.90 -8.39
N PHE A 315 5.73 -3.92 -8.73
CA PHE A 315 6.18 -2.56 -9.00
C PHE A 315 6.39 -1.81 -7.68
N ALA A 316 7.29 -0.82 -7.67
CA ALA A 316 7.44 0.07 -6.52
C ALA A 316 6.13 0.87 -6.34
N PRO A 317 5.32 0.61 -5.30
CA PRO A 317 4.04 1.28 -5.15
C PRO A 317 4.24 2.78 -4.89
N GLU A 318 3.41 3.62 -5.50
CA GLU A 318 3.36 5.04 -5.18
C GLU A 318 2.47 5.25 -3.94
N GLY A 319 3.05 5.09 -2.75
CA GLY A 319 2.41 5.41 -1.48
C GLY A 319 1.85 4.21 -0.71
N ILE A 320 0.86 4.46 0.15
CA ILE A 320 0.34 3.48 1.14
C ILE A 320 -1.18 3.53 1.13
N ASN A 321 -1.81 2.39 0.88
CA ASN A 321 -3.27 2.27 0.95
C ASN A 321 -3.75 2.55 2.37
N THR A 322 -4.63 3.55 2.50
CA THR A 322 -5.02 4.12 3.80
C THR A 322 -6.54 4.17 3.96
N ALA A 323 -7.10 3.65 5.05
CA ALA A 323 -8.55 3.71 5.26
C ALA A 323 -9.04 5.14 5.51
N ILE A 324 -8.38 5.87 6.40
CA ILE A 324 -8.76 7.25 6.75
C ILE A 324 -7.52 8.15 6.76
N VAL A 325 -7.59 9.28 6.06
CA VAL A 325 -6.58 10.34 6.10
C VAL A 325 -7.19 11.61 6.68
N VAL A 326 -6.58 12.16 7.73
CA VAL A 326 -6.98 13.44 8.32
C VAL A 326 -5.80 14.40 8.42
N SER A 327 -6.02 15.65 8.03
CA SER A 327 -4.99 16.71 8.08
C SER A 327 -5.62 18.10 7.99
N ASN A 328 -4.81 19.15 8.20
CA ASN A 328 -5.16 20.56 7.99
C ASN A 328 -6.46 20.99 8.69
N GLY A 329 -6.67 20.57 9.94
CA GLY A 329 -7.88 20.88 10.70
C GLY A 329 -9.06 19.93 10.46
N GLY A 330 -8.89 18.90 9.64
CA GLY A 330 -9.86 17.83 9.45
C GLY A 330 -9.93 16.88 10.64
N MET A 331 -11.11 16.31 10.87
CA MET A 331 -11.39 15.38 11.94
C MET A 331 -11.96 14.07 11.38
N ALA A 332 -11.64 12.95 12.01
CA ALA A 332 -12.33 11.70 11.75
C ALA A 332 -12.72 10.95 13.02
N THR A 333 -13.85 10.26 12.94
CA THR A 333 -14.35 9.36 13.98
C THR A 333 -14.63 7.99 13.38
N ASN A 334 -14.01 6.95 13.95
CA ASN A 334 -14.36 5.57 13.67
C ASN A 334 -15.33 5.05 14.74
N ASN A 335 -16.56 4.75 14.34
CA ASN A 335 -17.57 4.03 15.12
C ASN A 335 -17.80 2.61 14.60
N GLY A 336 -17.32 2.30 13.39
CA GLY A 336 -17.48 1.02 12.72
C GLY A 336 -16.20 0.19 12.78
N THR A 337 -15.97 -0.58 11.72
CA THR A 337 -14.83 -1.49 11.63
C THR A 337 -13.86 -1.06 10.54
N ILE A 338 -12.57 -1.04 10.85
CA ILE A 338 -11.47 -0.93 9.89
C ILE A 338 -10.69 -2.24 9.92
N ASN A 339 -10.69 -2.99 8.82
CA ASN A 339 -9.93 -4.22 8.67
C ASN A 339 -8.70 -3.95 7.80
N ILE A 340 -7.53 -4.04 8.42
CA ILE A 340 -6.22 -3.96 7.77
C ILE A 340 -5.82 -5.40 7.44
N THR A 341 -6.22 -5.86 6.26
CA THR A 341 -6.04 -7.25 5.86
C THR A 341 -4.90 -7.40 4.87
N ALA A 342 -4.53 -8.66 4.64
CA ALA A 342 -3.99 -9.05 3.36
C ALA A 342 -4.88 -10.07 2.67
N ASP A 343 -4.71 -10.16 1.36
CA ASP A 343 -5.39 -11.16 0.57
C ASP A 343 -4.77 -12.54 0.84
N ALA A 344 -5.61 -13.52 1.21
CA ALA A 344 -5.21 -14.90 1.44
C ALA A 344 -4.69 -15.62 0.18
N SER A 345 -4.82 -15.02 -1.01
CA SER A 345 -4.48 -15.65 -2.30
C SER A 345 -2.99 -15.64 -2.67
N THR A 346 -2.11 -14.90 -1.98
CA THR A 346 -0.67 -14.85 -2.31
C THR A 346 0.22 -14.60 -1.09
N ASN A 347 1.35 -15.32 -1.00
CA ASN A 347 2.44 -15.09 -0.03
C ASN A 347 3.26 -13.80 -0.29
N ASP A 348 2.96 -13.04 -1.34
CA ASP A 348 3.72 -11.86 -1.80
C ASP A 348 2.96 -10.55 -1.55
N ASN A 349 2.73 -10.21 -0.28
CA ASN A 349 2.23 -8.87 0.10
C ASN A 349 3.39 -7.88 0.13
N ASN A 350 3.58 -7.13 -0.95
CA ASN A 350 4.71 -6.19 -1.09
C ASN A 350 4.42 -4.77 -0.56
N GLY A 351 3.15 -4.43 -0.33
CA GLY A 351 2.74 -3.07 0.05
C GLY A 351 2.26 -2.95 1.48
N LYS A 352 2.84 -2.01 2.24
CA LYS A 352 2.32 -1.60 3.56
C LYS A 352 0.89 -1.06 3.42
N THR A 353 0.08 -1.30 4.45
CA THR A 353 -1.27 -0.75 4.59
C THR A 353 -1.39 0.05 5.88
N ARG A 354 -2.31 1.01 5.92
CA ARG A 354 -2.50 1.90 7.07
C ARG A 354 -3.97 2.03 7.39
N GLY A 355 -4.37 1.82 8.64
CA GLY A 355 -5.74 2.12 9.07
C GLY A 355 -6.00 3.62 8.98
N VAL A 356 -5.32 4.40 9.81
CA VAL A 356 -5.52 5.84 9.88
C VAL A 356 -4.20 6.57 9.71
N ASN A 357 -4.19 7.65 8.95
CA ASN A 357 -3.11 8.63 8.91
C ASN A 357 -3.59 9.96 9.53
N VAL A 358 -2.95 10.37 10.61
CA VAL A 358 -3.19 11.67 11.25
C VAL A 358 -2.02 12.60 10.94
N GLY A 359 -2.19 13.38 9.87
CA GLY A 359 -1.25 14.41 9.43
C GLY A 359 -1.28 15.66 10.32
N ALA A 360 -0.42 16.63 9.98
CA ALA A 360 -0.39 17.91 10.67
C ALA A 360 -1.77 18.59 10.69
N GLY A 361 -2.18 19.09 11.86
CA GLY A 361 -3.50 19.69 12.10
C GLY A 361 -4.68 18.70 12.12
N GLY A 362 -4.46 17.42 11.84
CA GLY A 362 -5.51 16.40 11.81
C GLY A 362 -5.92 15.94 13.21
N SER A 363 -7.16 15.49 13.36
CA SER A 363 -7.65 14.84 14.59
C SER A 363 -8.37 13.53 14.31
N PHE A 364 -8.15 12.52 15.14
CA PHE A 364 -8.79 11.22 15.01
C PHE A 364 -9.30 10.69 16.35
N ILE A 365 -10.49 10.08 16.32
CA ILE A 365 -11.08 9.36 17.44
C ILE A 365 -11.51 7.97 16.94
N ASN A 366 -10.92 6.91 17.47
CA ASN A 366 -11.55 5.60 17.46
C ASN A 366 -12.49 5.54 18.66
N SER A 367 -13.80 5.65 18.45
CA SER A 367 -14.78 5.72 19.55
C SER A 367 -14.91 4.39 20.27
N ALA A 368 -15.59 4.35 21.42
CA ALA A 368 -15.85 3.11 22.16
C ALA A 368 -16.53 1.99 21.34
N LEU A 369 -17.19 2.32 20.22
CA LEU A 369 -17.78 1.34 19.30
C LEU A 369 -16.83 0.92 18.17
N GLY A 370 -15.79 1.72 17.92
CA GLY A 370 -14.86 1.56 16.81
C GLY A 370 -13.91 0.38 17.00
N ASN A 371 -13.73 -0.39 15.93
CA ASN A 371 -12.81 -1.53 15.88
C ASN A 371 -11.78 -1.33 14.76
N ILE A 372 -10.51 -1.55 15.05
CA ILE A 372 -9.42 -1.59 14.05
C ILE A 372 -8.75 -2.96 14.17
N ASN A 373 -8.92 -3.81 13.17
CA ASN A 373 -8.39 -5.16 13.14
C ASN A 373 -7.20 -5.24 12.19
N ILE A 374 -6.12 -5.91 12.59
CA ILE A 374 -4.93 -6.13 11.75
C ILE A 374 -4.71 -7.63 11.59
N GLY A 375 -4.49 -8.08 10.35
CA GLY A 375 -4.17 -9.48 10.08
C GLY A 375 -5.36 -10.43 10.29
N ILE A 376 -6.58 -9.92 10.14
CA ILE A 376 -7.83 -10.67 10.24
C ILE A 376 -8.79 -10.21 9.14
N ALA A 377 -9.33 -11.14 8.36
CA ALA A 377 -10.39 -10.89 7.38
C ALA A 377 -11.71 -10.48 8.06
N GLU A 378 -12.66 -10.01 7.25
CA GLU A 378 -14.01 -9.63 7.70
C GLU A 378 -14.74 -10.80 8.39
N ASP A 379 -14.51 -12.03 7.94
CA ASP A 379 -15.07 -13.26 8.52
C ASP A 379 -14.30 -13.78 9.76
N LYS A 380 -13.36 -12.97 10.27
CA LYS A 380 -12.50 -13.25 11.41
C LYS A 380 -11.44 -14.34 11.18
N THR A 381 -11.25 -14.78 9.93
CA THR A 381 -10.14 -15.70 9.61
C THR A 381 -8.80 -14.96 9.62
N ALA A 382 -7.74 -15.68 9.98
CA ALA A 382 -6.39 -15.12 10.00
C ALA A 382 -5.94 -14.76 8.57
N THR A 383 -5.35 -13.56 8.39
CA THR A 383 -4.80 -13.10 7.10
C THR A 383 -3.45 -12.42 7.26
N HIS A 384 -2.57 -12.52 6.27
CA HIS A 384 -1.16 -12.11 6.36
C HIS A 384 -0.89 -10.61 6.14
N SER A 385 -1.11 -9.70 7.10
CA SER A 385 -0.79 -8.28 6.85
C SER A 385 0.71 -8.06 6.55
N ALA A 386 1.00 -7.16 5.60
CA ALA A 386 2.38 -6.82 5.24
C ALA A 386 3.16 -6.28 6.45
N VAL A 387 4.43 -6.67 6.56
CA VAL A 387 5.32 -6.18 7.63
C VAL A 387 5.40 -4.66 7.58
N GLY A 388 5.20 -4.01 8.73
CA GLY A 388 5.19 -2.55 8.82
C GLY A 388 3.85 -1.89 8.49
N SER A 389 2.76 -2.62 8.24
CA SER A 389 1.42 -2.03 8.28
C SER A 389 1.08 -1.53 9.69
N VAL A 390 0.30 -0.46 9.74
CA VAL A 390 0.04 0.31 10.98
C VAL A 390 -1.44 0.59 11.21
N ALA A 391 -1.88 0.49 12.46
CA ALA A 391 -3.27 0.79 12.84
C ALA A 391 -3.58 2.28 12.65
N ILE A 392 -2.80 3.16 13.30
CA ILE A 392 -3.03 4.61 13.31
C ILE A 392 -1.67 5.30 13.24
N GLU A 393 -1.19 5.72 12.07
CA GLU A 393 0.01 6.55 12.00
C GLU A 393 -0.28 7.99 12.48
N VAL A 394 0.55 8.51 13.38
CA VAL A 394 0.47 9.89 13.87
C VAL A 394 1.72 10.64 13.41
N GLN A 395 1.52 11.66 12.58
CA GLN A 395 2.61 12.49 12.06
C GLN A 395 2.87 13.70 12.95
N ASN A 396 4.05 14.30 12.80
CA ASN A 396 4.40 15.52 13.53
C ASN A 396 3.37 16.64 13.24
N GLY A 397 2.90 17.30 14.30
CA GLY A 397 1.92 18.37 14.23
C GLY A 397 0.45 17.90 14.20
N ALA A 398 0.16 16.61 14.38
CA ALA A 398 -1.22 16.16 14.63
C ALA A 398 -1.82 16.86 15.86
N ASN A 399 -3.13 17.16 15.82
CA ASN A 399 -3.80 17.89 16.90
C ASN A 399 -4.21 16.96 18.06
N LYS A 400 -4.93 15.88 17.74
CA LYS A 400 -5.50 14.97 18.75
C LYS A 400 -5.73 13.59 18.17
N VAL A 401 -5.25 12.56 18.87
CA VAL A 401 -5.53 11.16 18.54
C VAL A 401 -6.01 10.46 19.80
N VAL A 402 -7.21 9.89 19.75
CA VAL A 402 -7.82 9.17 20.86
C VAL A 402 -8.29 7.80 20.40
N ASN A 403 -8.00 6.78 21.20
CA ASN A 403 -8.56 5.44 21.02
C ASN A 403 -9.35 5.05 22.26
N GLU A 404 -10.68 5.12 22.17
CA GLU A 404 -11.64 4.60 23.15
C GLU A 404 -12.14 3.19 22.76
N GLY A 405 -11.99 2.83 21.48
CA GLY A 405 -12.40 1.54 20.93
C GLY A 405 -11.30 0.47 20.97
N THR A 406 -11.51 -0.59 20.21
CA THR A 406 -10.60 -1.75 20.18
C THR A 406 -9.65 -1.67 19.00
N ILE A 407 -8.36 -1.93 19.25
CA ILE A 407 -7.38 -2.28 18.21
C ILE A 407 -6.99 -3.74 18.43
N LEU A 408 -7.34 -4.60 17.48
CA LEU A 408 -7.09 -6.04 17.55
C LEU A 408 -5.96 -6.42 16.58
N LEU A 409 -4.90 -7.02 17.13
CA LEU A 409 -3.84 -7.67 16.36
C LEU A 409 -4.18 -9.16 16.25
N GLY A 410 -4.56 -9.59 15.05
CA GLY A 410 -4.86 -10.98 14.74
C GLY A 410 -3.64 -11.87 14.61
N THR A 411 -3.88 -13.18 14.58
CA THR A 411 -2.84 -14.20 14.39
C THR A 411 -2.11 -14.10 13.05
N GLY A 412 -2.69 -13.43 12.06
CA GLY A 412 -2.04 -13.14 10.79
C GLY A 412 -1.23 -11.83 10.75
N ALA A 413 -1.20 -11.07 11.85
CA ALA A 413 -0.36 -9.88 11.97
C ALA A 413 1.11 -10.28 12.16
N GLN A 414 1.97 -9.96 11.18
CA GLN A 414 3.40 -10.26 11.20
C GLN A 414 4.21 -8.97 11.15
N GLY A 415 4.94 -8.65 12.24
CA GLY A 415 5.78 -7.45 12.30
C GLY A 415 5.00 -6.15 12.06
N ASN A 416 3.72 -6.14 12.40
CA ASN A 416 2.85 -4.98 12.35
C ASN A 416 3.02 -4.15 13.62
N TYR A 417 2.97 -2.83 13.46
CA TYR A 417 3.12 -1.90 14.56
C TYR A 417 1.77 -1.23 14.77
N GLY A 418 1.28 -1.14 16.01
CA GLY A 418 0.19 -0.19 16.30
C GLY A 418 0.62 1.24 15.93
N THR A 419 1.91 1.52 16.20
CA THR A 419 2.79 2.66 15.87
C THR A 419 4.14 2.42 16.61
N GLY A 420 5.19 3.22 16.37
CA GLY A 420 6.31 3.41 17.32
C GLY A 420 5.87 4.08 18.63
N ASN A 421 4.83 3.54 19.25
CA ASN A 421 3.88 4.24 20.11
C ASN A 421 4.23 4.12 21.58
N ILE A 422 3.87 5.15 22.31
CA ILE A 422 3.34 5.03 23.67
C ILE A 422 1.92 4.46 23.55
N THR A 423 1.71 3.24 24.02
CA THR A 423 0.40 2.59 24.10
C THR A 423 -0.01 2.54 25.57
N THR A 424 -1.10 3.20 25.94
CA THR A 424 -1.61 3.08 27.32
C THR A 424 -2.58 1.92 27.39
N VAL A 425 -2.33 0.98 28.30
CA VAL A 425 -3.26 -0.09 28.63
C VAL A 425 -4.49 0.54 29.28
N GLY A 426 -5.67 0.27 28.73
CA GLY A 426 -6.93 0.76 29.25
C GLY A 426 -7.16 0.31 30.70
N SER A 427 -8.04 1.00 31.42
CA SER A 427 -8.35 0.68 32.82
C SER A 427 -8.85 -0.75 32.99
N GLY A 428 -8.33 -1.47 33.99
CA GLY A 428 -8.69 -2.87 34.25
C GLY A 428 -8.04 -3.87 33.28
N VAL A 429 -8.59 -5.09 33.21
CA VAL A 429 -8.02 -6.20 32.42
C VAL A 429 -8.41 -6.10 30.95
N GLN A 430 -7.43 -6.04 30.05
CA GLN A 430 -7.59 -5.97 28.60
C GLN A 430 -7.35 -7.35 27.98
N GLN A 431 -8.38 -7.97 27.40
CA GLN A 431 -8.25 -9.27 26.75
C GLN A 431 -7.85 -9.13 25.28
N ILE A 432 -6.73 -9.76 24.87
CA ILE A 432 -6.21 -9.67 23.49
C ILE A 432 -5.78 -11.03 22.93
N GLY A 433 -5.67 -11.13 21.60
CA GLY A 433 -5.24 -12.36 20.92
C GLY A 433 -3.85 -12.80 21.35
N GLY A 434 -2.84 -11.96 21.15
CA GLY A 434 -1.44 -12.12 21.56
C GLY A 434 -0.75 -10.76 21.62
N LEU A 435 0.50 -10.72 22.09
CA LEU A 435 1.29 -9.49 22.26
C LEU A 435 2.74 -9.74 21.87
N GLY A 436 3.36 -8.82 21.15
CA GLY A 436 4.77 -8.92 20.77
C GLY A 436 5.49 -7.58 20.87
N PHE A 437 6.77 -7.61 21.24
CA PHE A 437 7.61 -6.42 21.38
C PHE A 437 8.66 -6.33 20.28
N ASN A 438 8.76 -5.16 19.63
CA ASN A 438 9.80 -4.84 18.64
C ASN A 438 10.06 -3.32 18.56
N GLY A 439 10.18 -2.68 19.73
CA GLY A 439 10.27 -1.24 19.95
C GLY A 439 9.03 -0.68 20.67
N GLY A 440 8.92 0.65 20.76
CA GLY A 440 7.78 1.34 21.38
C GLY A 440 7.75 1.31 22.91
N THR A 441 6.74 1.95 23.50
CA THR A 441 6.48 2.03 24.96
C THR A 441 5.06 1.54 25.28
N LEU A 442 4.91 0.65 26.27
CA LEU A 442 3.60 0.22 26.79
C LEU A 442 3.44 0.75 28.22
N ILE A 443 2.42 1.59 28.45
CA ILE A 443 2.11 2.23 29.73
C ILE A 443 1.01 1.45 30.46
N PHE A 444 1.30 0.92 31.63
CA PHE A 444 0.31 0.24 32.49
C PHE A 444 -0.33 1.16 33.56
N GLY A 445 0.05 2.43 33.59
CA GLY A 445 -0.45 3.40 34.58
C GLY A 445 0.19 3.20 35.94
N SER A 446 -0.53 3.55 37.01
CA SER A 446 0.00 3.52 38.38
C SER A 446 0.19 2.10 38.91
N VAL A 447 1.35 1.87 39.54
CA VAL A 447 1.68 0.67 40.31
C VAL A 447 2.05 1.10 41.73
N MET A 448 1.43 0.49 42.73
CA MET A 448 1.67 0.80 44.15
C MET A 448 2.49 -0.31 44.84
N PRO A 449 3.28 0.02 45.88
CA PRO A 449 3.90 -0.99 46.73
C PRO A 449 2.85 -1.95 47.31
N GLY A 450 3.03 -3.25 47.08
CA GLY A 450 2.12 -4.30 47.54
C GLY A 450 1.08 -4.76 46.50
N ASP A 451 1.01 -4.12 45.32
CA ASP A 451 0.19 -4.61 44.21
C ASP A 451 0.70 -5.97 43.72
N THR A 452 -0.22 -6.91 43.46
CA THR A 452 0.10 -8.21 42.83
C THR A 452 -0.27 -8.22 41.34
N ILE A 453 -1.13 -7.28 40.92
CA ILE A 453 -1.56 -7.06 39.54
C ILE A 453 -1.64 -5.54 39.35
N ALA A 454 -1.10 -5.03 38.24
CA ALA A 454 -1.21 -3.62 37.92
C ALA A 454 -2.68 -3.19 37.72
N SER A 455 -2.99 -1.93 38.06
CA SER A 455 -4.35 -1.37 37.93
C SER A 455 -4.91 -1.51 36.51
N ASN A 456 -4.03 -1.47 35.52
CA ASN A 456 -4.31 -1.82 34.14
C ASN A 456 -3.48 -3.07 33.84
N SER A 457 -4.04 -4.07 33.16
CA SER A 457 -3.33 -5.30 32.84
C SER A 457 -3.85 -5.91 31.54
N ILE A 458 -3.11 -6.85 30.98
CA ILE A 458 -3.48 -7.54 29.75
C ILE A 458 -3.64 -9.03 30.03
N GLU A 459 -4.62 -9.67 29.38
CA GLU A 459 -4.77 -11.12 29.34
C GLU A 459 -4.71 -11.59 27.87
N THR A 460 -3.74 -12.44 27.52
CA THR A 460 -3.66 -13.01 26.17
C THR A 460 -4.51 -14.28 26.06
N SER A 461 -5.07 -14.54 24.88
CA SER A 461 -5.93 -15.71 24.64
C SER A 461 -5.17 -17.04 24.68
N ALA A 462 -5.88 -18.14 24.94
CA ALA A 462 -5.31 -19.50 25.00
C ALA A 462 -4.66 -19.97 23.67
N ALA A 463 -5.05 -19.38 22.53
CA ALA A 463 -4.48 -19.68 21.22
C ALA A 463 -3.38 -18.71 20.78
N GLY A 464 -3.13 -17.65 21.55
CA GLY A 464 -2.19 -16.60 21.19
C GLY A 464 -0.80 -16.78 21.75
N THR A 465 0.08 -15.87 21.35
CA THR A 465 1.47 -15.84 21.82
C THR A 465 1.79 -14.49 22.46
N LEU A 466 2.43 -14.51 23.62
CA LEU A 466 3.16 -13.40 24.20
C LEU A 466 4.64 -13.55 23.81
N ASP A 467 5.11 -12.75 22.84
CA ASP A 467 6.48 -12.74 22.35
C ASP A 467 7.28 -11.58 22.96
N ILE A 468 8.11 -11.91 23.94
CA ILE A 468 8.93 -10.99 24.72
C ILE A 468 10.42 -11.12 24.38
N ARG A 469 10.75 -11.56 23.16
CA ARG A 469 12.14 -11.64 22.68
C ARG A 469 12.71 -10.31 22.19
N GLY A 470 11.85 -9.45 21.63
CA GLY A 470 12.29 -8.21 21.02
C GLY A 470 12.48 -7.06 22.01
N LYS A 471 13.04 -5.95 21.51
CA LYS A 471 13.28 -4.73 22.30
C LYS A 471 11.98 -3.97 22.56
N GLY A 472 11.96 -3.07 23.54
CA GLY A 472 10.82 -2.21 23.84
C GLY A 472 10.92 -1.60 25.24
N THR A 473 9.99 -0.71 25.57
CA THR A 473 9.90 -0.05 26.88
C THR A 473 8.56 -0.36 27.55
N ILE A 474 8.61 -0.72 28.82
CA ILE A 474 7.47 -0.83 29.71
C ILE A 474 7.55 0.36 30.67
N GLN A 475 6.50 1.16 30.70
CA GLN A 475 6.40 2.33 31.55
C GLN A 475 5.28 2.13 32.58
N VAL A 476 5.59 2.47 33.83
CA VAL A 476 4.63 2.52 34.93
C VAL A 476 4.77 3.86 35.64
N THR A 477 3.72 4.27 36.34
CA THR A 477 3.74 5.44 37.22
C THR A 477 3.94 4.98 38.65
N MET A 478 5.02 5.42 39.30
CA MET A 478 5.28 5.14 40.71
C MET A 478 4.84 6.34 41.57
N PRO A 479 4.42 6.14 42.82
CA PRO A 479 4.15 7.26 43.74
C PRO A 479 5.46 7.99 44.13
N ASP A 480 5.41 9.33 44.19
CA ASP A 480 6.54 10.24 44.51
C ASP A 480 7.24 9.93 45.86
N GLU A 481 6.52 9.30 46.79
CA GLU A 481 7.06 8.82 48.06
C GLU A 481 6.80 7.31 48.20
N VAL A 482 7.85 6.59 48.62
CA VAL A 482 7.85 5.21 49.17
C VAL A 482 8.02 4.06 48.16
N ILE A 483 9.27 3.74 47.82
CA ILE A 483 9.76 2.35 47.93
C ILE A 483 10.81 2.35 49.04
N ASN A 484 10.36 2.21 50.29
CA ASN A 484 11.25 1.99 51.44
C ASN A 484 11.41 0.50 51.79
N ASP A 485 10.78 -0.39 51.00
CA ASP A 485 10.86 -1.84 51.17
C ASP A 485 11.53 -2.45 49.94
N ILE A 486 12.78 -2.84 50.10
CA ILE A 486 13.60 -3.46 49.06
C ILE A 486 13.35 -4.96 49.13
N PRO A 487 12.98 -5.63 48.02
CA PRO A 487 12.82 -7.08 48.02
C PRO A 487 14.05 -7.80 48.56
N ALA A 488 13.85 -8.75 49.48
CA ALA A 488 14.94 -9.49 50.09
C ALA A 488 15.47 -10.57 49.13
N VAL A 489 16.78 -10.52 48.81
CA VAL A 489 17.45 -11.54 48.00
C VAL A 489 17.75 -12.78 48.83
N ASP A 490 17.25 -13.95 48.40
CA ASP A 490 17.58 -15.24 49.03
C ASP A 490 18.85 -15.84 48.41
N THR A 491 20.00 -15.44 48.95
CA THR A 491 21.32 -15.91 48.50
C THR A 491 21.60 -17.39 48.80
N ARG A 492 20.66 -18.13 49.43
CA ARG A 492 20.76 -19.58 49.64
C ARG A 492 20.31 -20.40 48.42
N LYS A 493 19.55 -19.80 47.49
CA LYS A 493 19.22 -20.40 46.18
C LYS A 493 20.44 -20.42 45.27
N ASN A 494 20.47 -21.25 44.22
CA ASN A 494 21.54 -21.12 43.21
C ASN A 494 21.31 -19.88 42.32
N LEU A 495 22.33 -19.44 41.56
CA LEU A 495 22.21 -18.21 40.76
C LEU A 495 21.11 -18.26 39.69
N LEU A 496 20.85 -19.43 39.12
CA LEU A 496 19.81 -19.63 38.10
C LEU A 496 18.41 -19.42 38.71
N GLU A 497 18.16 -19.95 39.91
CA GLU A 497 16.92 -19.71 40.65
C GLU A 497 16.81 -18.27 41.21
N GLN A 498 17.94 -17.57 41.35
CA GLN A 498 17.98 -16.17 41.77
C GLN A 498 17.72 -15.17 40.62
N ASP A 499 17.86 -15.60 39.37
CA ASP A 499 17.65 -14.75 38.19
C ASP A 499 16.21 -14.28 38.04
N ASP A 500 15.27 -15.19 38.30
CA ASP A 500 13.82 -14.95 38.22
C ASP A 500 13.14 -15.20 39.59
N ALA A 501 13.88 -14.95 40.69
CA ALA A 501 13.51 -15.40 42.04
C ALA A 501 12.22 -14.81 42.63
N GLN A 502 11.87 -13.57 42.27
CA GLN A 502 10.77 -12.85 42.90
C GLN A 502 9.96 -12.04 41.89
N THR A 503 8.78 -12.55 41.57
CA THR A 503 7.74 -11.82 40.85
C THR A 503 6.98 -10.91 41.82
N LEU A 504 6.75 -9.67 41.42
CA LEU A 504 6.09 -8.65 42.24
C LEU A 504 4.72 -8.29 41.68
N VAL A 505 4.68 -7.78 40.44
CA VAL A 505 3.46 -7.22 39.84
C VAL A 505 3.20 -7.87 38.49
N THR A 506 1.98 -8.35 38.28
CA THR A 506 1.52 -8.86 36.99
C THR A 506 1.13 -7.72 36.06
N LEU A 507 1.76 -7.66 34.88
CA LEU A 507 1.42 -6.73 33.80
C LEU A 507 0.60 -7.43 32.72
N VAL A 508 1.05 -8.62 32.30
CA VAL A 508 0.39 -9.45 31.29
C VAL A 508 0.23 -10.86 31.83
N ASN A 509 -0.99 -11.37 31.87
CA ASN A 509 -1.29 -12.78 32.10
C ASN A 509 -1.43 -13.47 30.74
N ALA A 510 -0.72 -14.57 30.49
CA ALA A 510 -0.80 -15.29 29.22
C ALA A 510 -1.55 -16.61 29.36
N ALA A 511 -2.75 -16.70 28.79
CA ALA A 511 -3.44 -17.99 28.72
C ALA A 511 -2.85 -18.92 27.64
N GLY A 512 -2.15 -18.35 26.64
CA GLY A 512 -1.50 -19.05 25.54
C GLY A 512 0.00 -19.30 25.75
N THR A 513 0.78 -19.27 24.67
CA THR A 513 2.23 -19.53 24.72
C THR A 513 3.02 -18.26 25.05
N VAL A 514 4.02 -18.34 25.93
CA VAL A 514 5.03 -17.29 26.10
C VAL A 514 6.31 -17.69 25.38
N THR A 515 6.91 -16.75 24.64
CA THR A 515 8.18 -16.94 23.93
C THR A 515 9.16 -15.85 24.33
N GLY A 516 10.34 -16.24 24.81
CA GLY A 516 11.37 -15.34 25.34
C GLY A 516 11.26 -15.11 26.86
N THR A 517 12.21 -14.36 27.41
CA THR A 517 12.32 -14.07 28.85
C THR A 517 12.00 -12.62 29.22
N GLY A 518 11.91 -11.71 28.23
CA GLY A 518 11.72 -10.28 28.46
C GLY A 518 13.02 -9.51 28.76
N GLY A 519 14.19 -10.17 28.74
CA GLY A 519 15.47 -9.55 29.09
C GLY A 519 15.92 -8.38 28.20
N GLN A 520 15.34 -8.21 27.00
CA GLN A 520 15.62 -7.07 26.11
C GLN A 520 14.66 -5.89 26.28
N LEU A 521 13.68 -5.99 27.18
CA LEU A 521 12.73 -4.93 27.48
C LEU A 521 13.27 -4.02 28.58
N GLN A 522 13.00 -2.73 28.49
CA GLN A 522 13.35 -1.73 29.50
C GLN A 522 12.17 -1.45 30.40
N LEU A 523 12.41 -1.29 31.71
CA LEU A 523 11.42 -0.85 32.68
C LEU A 523 11.75 0.59 33.13
N VAL A 524 10.81 1.51 32.93
CA VAL A 524 10.98 2.94 33.24
C VAL A 524 9.80 3.52 34.00
N ASP A 525 10.05 4.63 34.69
CA ASP A 525 9.04 5.45 35.34
C ASP A 525 8.32 6.39 34.35
N GLU A 526 7.40 7.20 34.84
CA GLU A 526 6.65 8.17 34.03
C GLU A 526 7.50 9.27 33.38
N ASN A 527 8.74 9.45 33.84
CA ASN A 527 9.71 10.40 33.30
C ASN A 527 10.66 9.74 32.29
N GLY A 528 10.50 8.43 32.04
CA GLY A 528 11.37 7.65 31.16
C GLY A 528 12.70 7.26 31.81
N GLN A 529 12.84 7.41 33.13
CA GLN A 529 14.03 7.02 33.88
C GLN A 529 13.94 5.55 34.28
N ALA A 530 15.05 4.81 34.20
CA ALA A 530 15.09 3.41 34.60
C ALA A 530 14.70 3.27 36.08
N ILE A 531 13.74 2.39 36.36
CA ILE A 531 13.36 2.03 37.73
C ILE A 531 14.47 1.15 38.30
N SER A 532 15.09 1.59 39.40
CA SER A 532 16.23 0.89 39.99
C SER A 532 16.33 1.09 41.51
N HIS A 533 16.67 0.01 42.22
CA HIS A 533 17.10 0.01 43.61
C HIS A 533 18.09 -1.14 43.85
N SER A 534 19.26 -1.04 43.23
CA SER A 534 20.21 -2.16 43.13
C SER A 534 20.81 -2.61 44.47
N GLN A 535 20.98 -3.93 44.62
CA GLN A 535 21.75 -4.58 45.68
C GLN A 535 22.89 -5.42 45.10
N THR A 536 23.99 -5.54 45.83
CA THR A 536 25.18 -6.26 45.39
C THR A 536 25.62 -7.27 46.44
N PHE A 537 25.88 -8.51 45.99
CA PHE A 537 26.34 -9.59 46.86
C PHE A 537 27.49 -10.36 46.21
N ASP A 538 28.47 -10.75 47.02
CA ASP A 538 29.56 -11.61 46.58
C ASP A 538 29.05 -13.04 46.36
N VAL A 539 29.39 -13.62 45.21
CA VAL A 539 29.13 -15.03 44.90
C VAL A 539 30.36 -15.83 45.34
N THR A 540 30.18 -16.64 46.36
CA THR A 540 31.26 -17.46 46.92
C THR A 540 31.08 -18.94 46.54
N GLN A 541 32.11 -19.53 45.93
CA GLN A 541 32.17 -20.96 45.63
C GLN A 541 33.51 -21.54 46.13
N GLY A 542 33.47 -22.68 46.80
CA GLY A 542 34.67 -23.28 47.39
C GLY A 542 35.35 -22.42 48.48
N GLY A 543 34.65 -21.43 49.05
CA GLY A 543 35.18 -20.50 50.05
C GLY A 543 35.83 -19.24 49.49
N GLU A 544 35.85 -19.06 48.16
CA GLU A 544 36.42 -17.90 47.48
C GLU A 544 35.33 -17.11 46.75
N VAL A 545 35.47 -15.78 46.68
CA VAL A 545 34.60 -14.94 45.85
C VAL A 545 34.99 -15.15 44.38
N VAL A 546 34.05 -15.66 43.58
CA VAL A 546 34.28 -16.02 42.17
C VAL A 546 33.55 -15.07 41.20
N ALA A 547 32.53 -14.38 41.68
CA ALA A 547 31.81 -13.34 40.95
C ALA A 547 31.11 -12.38 41.94
N GLN A 548 30.60 -11.26 41.44
CA GLN A 548 29.73 -10.37 42.19
C GLN A 548 28.38 -10.24 41.47
N GLY A 549 27.28 -10.54 42.18
CA GLY A 549 25.93 -10.47 41.65
C GLY A 549 25.27 -9.13 41.93
N ASN A 550 24.71 -8.51 40.90
CA ASN A 550 23.91 -7.30 40.99
C ASN A 550 22.43 -7.63 40.76
N TYR A 551 21.60 -7.26 41.73
CA TYR A 551 20.17 -7.51 41.79
C TYR A 551 19.43 -6.19 41.69
N ASP A 552 18.37 -6.15 40.89
CA ASP A 552 17.59 -4.93 40.67
C ASP A 552 16.22 -5.28 40.06
N TYR A 553 15.37 -4.27 39.87
CA TYR A 553 14.13 -4.43 39.12
C TYR A 553 14.41 -4.80 37.66
N LYS A 554 13.67 -5.81 37.20
CA LYS A 554 13.70 -6.33 35.83
C LYS A 554 12.33 -6.84 35.41
N LEU A 555 12.19 -7.14 34.12
CA LEU A 555 11.00 -7.79 33.58
C LEU A 555 11.22 -9.29 33.53
N LEU A 556 10.20 -10.05 33.91
CA LEU A 556 10.22 -11.52 33.98
C LEU A 556 9.12 -12.10 33.09
N GLY A 557 9.39 -13.26 32.50
CA GLY A 557 8.44 -14.01 31.68
C GLY A 557 7.58 -15.03 32.44
N SER A 558 7.79 -15.20 33.75
CA SER A 558 7.20 -16.27 34.54
C SER A 558 6.82 -15.83 35.96
N SER A 559 5.66 -16.31 36.44
CA SER A 559 5.21 -16.07 37.82
C SER A 559 5.89 -16.96 38.87
N ASP A 560 6.34 -18.16 38.48
CA ASP A 560 6.88 -19.21 39.36
C ASP A 560 8.36 -19.54 39.10
N GLY A 561 8.96 -18.89 38.10
CA GLY A 561 10.33 -19.14 37.63
C GLY A 561 10.49 -20.46 36.89
N ILE A 562 9.39 -21.14 36.53
CA ILE A 562 9.42 -22.43 35.83
C ILE A 562 8.75 -22.28 34.46
N LYS A 563 7.49 -21.85 34.42
CA LYS A 563 6.71 -21.78 33.17
C LYS A 563 6.58 -20.34 32.70
N GLY A 564 6.89 -20.10 31.43
CA GLY A 564 6.52 -18.85 30.77
C GLY A 564 4.99 -18.71 30.72
N ASP A 565 4.45 -17.78 31.50
CA ASP A 565 3.02 -17.60 31.71
C ASP A 565 2.57 -16.13 31.73
N GLY A 566 3.48 -15.17 31.52
CA GLY A 566 3.12 -13.76 31.47
C GLY A 566 4.29 -12.80 31.24
N LEU A 567 4.05 -11.54 31.58
CA LEU A 567 5.07 -10.50 31.71
C LEU A 567 4.86 -9.81 33.06
N TYR A 568 5.91 -9.76 33.86
CA TYR A 568 5.85 -9.30 35.24
C TYR A 568 6.94 -8.28 35.54
N ILE A 569 6.66 -7.36 36.46
CA ILE A 569 7.71 -6.65 37.19
C ILE A 569 8.20 -7.59 38.28
N GLY A 570 9.51 -7.83 38.31
CA GLY A 570 10.16 -8.65 39.31
C GLY A 570 11.43 -8.02 39.84
N TYR A 571 12.06 -8.71 40.78
CA TYR A 571 13.33 -8.36 41.37
C TYR A 571 14.22 -9.60 41.40
N GLY A 572 15.39 -9.52 40.78
CA GLY A 572 16.23 -10.69 40.56
C GLY A 572 17.62 -10.31 40.07
N LEU A 573 18.44 -11.32 39.80
CA LEU A 573 19.79 -11.12 39.28
C LEU A 573 19.72 -10.44 37.91
N LYS A 574 20.39 -9.29 37.77
CA LYS A 574 20.41 -8.49 36.54
C LYS A 574 21.76 -8.57 35.85
N SER A 575 22.85 -8.68 36.61
CA SER A 575 24.18 -8.92 36.06
C SER A 575 25.10 -9.66 37.04
N LEU A 576 26.11 -10.33 36.47
CA LEU A 576 27.21 -10.97 37.19
C LEU A 576 28.53 -10.40 36.68
N ASP A 577 29.36 -9.90 37.58
CA ASP A 577 30.75 -9.54 37.32
C ASP A 577 31.64 -10.72 37.66
N LEU A 578 32.16 -11.41 36.63
CA LEU A 578 33.01 -12.59 36.77
C LEU A 578 34.43 -12.18 37.19
N GLN A 579 34.93 -12.77 38.27
CA GLN A 579 36.20 -12.36 38.88
C GLN A 579 37.23 -13.48 38.95
N GLY A 580 36.79 -14.72 39.16
CA GLY A 580 37.68 -15.88 39.28
C GLY A 580 38.03 -16.52 37.94
N THR A 581 39.22 -17.10 37.81
CA THR A 581 39.73 -17.75 36.59
C THR A 581 40.22 -19.18 36.87
N GLY A 582 40.23 -20.04 35.85
CA GLY A 582 40.70 -21.43 35.96
C GLY A 582 39.90 -22.23 37.00
N ASP A 583 40.58 -22.85 37.96
CA ASP A 583 39.95 -23.63 39.04
C ASP A 583 39.07 -22.78 39.99
N LYS A 584 39.12 -21.45 39.86
CA LYS A 584 38.26 -20.49 40.59
C LYS A 584 37.19 -19.85 39.71
N ALA A 585 36.93 -20.36 38.51
CA ALA A 585 35.86 -19.89 37.64
C ALA A 585 34.50 -19.96 38.35
N LEU A 586 33.56 -19.07 37.98
CA LEU A 586 32.17 -19.24 38.41
C LEU A 586 31.60 -20.50 37.76
N VAL A 587 31.13 -21.45 38.57
CA VAL A 587 30.46 -22.65 38.08
C VAL A 587 28.94 -22.48 38.21
N LEU A 588 28.22 -22.45 37.09
CA LEU A 588 26.76 -22.52 37.09
C LEU A 588 26.31 -23.97 37.15
N THR A 589 25.71 -24.34 38.28
CA THR A 589 25.15 -25.67 38.51
C THR A 589 23.65 -25.54 38.81
N PRO A 590 22.78 -26.07 37.94
CA PRO A 590 21.36 -26.20 38.24
C PRO A 590 21.10 -27.00 39.51
N ARG A 591 20.05 -26.65 40.25
CA ARG A 591 19.59 -27.47 41.37
C ARG A 591 19.08 -28.80 40.84
N ALA A 592 19.30 -29.88 41.59
CA ALA A 592 18.74 -31.19 41.24
C ALA A 592 17.22 -31.09 40.99
N ASN A 593 16.79 -31.56 39.81
CA ASN A 593 15.40 -31.49 39.32
C ASN A 593 14.85 -30.08 39.06
N ALA A 594 15.71 -29.07 38.83
CA ALA A 594 15.28 -27.79 38.27
C ALA A 594 14.52 -27.99 36.95
N GLN A 595 13.51 -27.13 36.70
CA GLN A 595 12.62 -27.21 35.55
C GLN A 595 12.43 -25.85 34.90
N GLY A 596 12.21 -25.84 33.58
CA GLY A 596 11.87 -24.64 32.84
C GLY A 596 12.90 -23.53 33.01
N LEU A 597 12.46 -22.32 33.34
CA LEU A 597 13.36 -21.16 33.47
C LEU A 597 14.33 -21.25 34.67
N GLN A 598 14.17 -22.20 35.60
CA GLN A 598 15.13 -22.42 36.71
C GLN A 598 16.50 -22.91 36.24
N THR A 599 16.63 -23.27 34.97
CA THR A 599 17.90 -23.64 34.35
C THR A 599 18.46 -22.55 33.43
N ASP A 600 17.78 -21.42 33.32
CA ASP A 600 18.14 -20.33 32.42
C ASP A 600 18.83 -19.20 33.21
N LEU A 601 19.72 -18.48 32.53
CA LEU A 601 20.35 -17.26 33.04
C LEU A 601 20.14 -16.13 32.02
N GLY A 602 19.25 -15.20 32.36
CA GLY A 602 19.05 -13.92 31.67
C GLY A 602 19.88 -12.77 32.24
N ALA A 603 20.62 -12.99 33.33
CA ALA A 603 21.55 -12.00 33.86
C ALA A 603 22.69 -11.69 32.89
N GLN A 604 23.01 -10.40 32.73
CA GLN A 604 24.12 -9.97 31.90
C GLN A 604 25.46 -10.40 32.53
N LEU A 605 26.24 -11.18 31.79
CA LEU A 605 27.60 -11.56 32.19
C LEU A 605 28.60 -10.46 31.82
N THR A 606 29.42 -10.09 32.79
CA THR A 606 30.46 -9.05 32.68
C THR A 606 31.73 -9.52 33.42
N GLY A 607 32.78 -8.69 33.45
CA GLY A 607 34.02 -9.03 34.16
C GLY A 607 35.05 -9.79 33.33
N ALA A 608 36.19 -10.09 33.95
CA ALA A 608 37.35 -10.72 33.30
C ALA A 608 37.56 -12.19 33.70
N GLY A 609 36.74 -12.70 34.62
CA GLY A 609 36.78 -14.09 35.08
C GLY A 609 36.18 -15.08 34.09
N ASP A 610 36.44 -16.36 34.34
CA ASP A 610 35.96 -17.49 33.55
C ASP A 610 34.58 -17.96 34.05
N LEU A 611 33.78 -18.49 33.12
CA LEU A 611 32.50 -19.15 33.39
C LEU A 611 32.60 -20.64 33.03
N ALA A 612 32.21 -21.50 33.95
CA ALA A 612 32.01 -22.92 33.73
C ALA A 612 30.53 -23.29 33.93
N ILE A 613 30.05 -24.26 33.17
CA ILE A 613 28.67 -24.78 33.28
C ILE A 613 28.76 -26.26 33.64
N GLU A 614 28.24 -26.61 34.81
CA GLU A 614 28.10 -28.00 35.25
C GLU A 614 26.62 -28.37 35.23
N ALA A 615 26.12 -28.73 34.05
CA ALA A 615 24.69 -28.94 33.86
C ALA A 615 24.14 -30.21 34.54
N ALA A 616 25.00 -31.09 35.06
CA ALA A 616 24.64 -32.30 35.83
C ALA A 616 23.50 -33.16 35.21
N GLY A 617 23.45 -33.26 33.87
CA GLY A 617 22.41 -33.99 33.14
C GLY A 617 21.15 -33.19 32.79
N GLN A 618 21.14 -31.88 33.05
CA GLN A 618 20.13 -30.91 32.64
C GLN A 618 20.64 -30.04 31.48
N VAL A 619 19.79 -29.16 30.95
CA VAL A 619 20.16 -28.13 29.97
C VAL A 619 20.31 -26.80 30.71
N VAL A 620 21.33 -26.01 30.41
CA VAL A 620 21.48 -24.64 30.91
C VAL A 620 21.45 -23.69 29.72
N THR A 621 20.61 -22.67 29.78
CA THR A 621 20.49 -21.66 28.71
C THR A 621 21.02 -20.33 29.20
N LEU A 622 21.80 -19.64 28.36
CA LEU A 622 22.18 -18.25 28.54
C LEU A 622 21.44 -17.45 27.47
N VAL A 623 20.67 -16.43 27.85
CA VAL A 623 19.69 -15.75 26.98
C VAL A 623 20.02 -14.31 26.66
#